data_AF-A0A7S1WV19-F1
#
_entry.id   AF-A0A7S1WV19-F1
#
_cell.length_a   1.000
_cell.length_b   1.000
_cell.length_c   1.000
_cell.angle_alpha   90.00
_cell.angle_beta   90.00
_cell.angle_gamma   90.00
#
_symmetry.space_group_name_H-M   'P 1'
#
loop_
_entity.id
_entity.type
_entity.pdbx_description
1 polymer ?
#
loop_
_entity_poly.entity_id
_entity_poly.type
_entity_poly.pdbx_seq_one_letter_code
_entity_poly.pdbx_strand_id
1 'polypeptide(L)'
;RTTARYKHVGDTMVNRARAVYAWYGDFAQKLGDFPSFASRSGSHLKMDLPWYGDLSNIMTVKDRLQCRPFAWFLRRFKYIYEDGGLIPKEVFMLRQESTGKCLRYQGRAGTAPHGESTAVLASCDPASAGNDVDRLYWHRSNRKAGTIGGSGACCSGLRAWNTDQCLQDIASKKFKTGVCDVAGKEDRQHWAVRSRGELRLHNLCGGADQKGALRKRPCSGFEGAGARWTKHNAKVPIETELYSKARRAQPEMFERLDREIARLDAAAGGLEDPCKLAAGCLHLLKPGGSGECLDTDMDWASETDDCIVLRFQAASASASAPIGSSGPGWGDLRSTLEASLCLDRWNDEDPTTWGLTDCHGGVNQRLQLQAEEGRICDSTDQCVGYRSVAPGKVPRGS
;
A
#
# COMPACT_ATOMS: atom_id res chain seq x y z
N ARG A 1 -22.43 -24.48 -13.30
CA ARG A 1 -21.25 -24.08 -14.11
C ARG A 1 -21.74 -23.34 -15.36
N THR A 2 -21.65 -22.03 -15.39
CA THR A 2 -21.89 -21.23 -16.61
C THR A 2 -20.59 -21.24 -17.43
N THR A 3 -20.48 -22.15 -18.39
CA THR A 3 -19.42 -22.05 -19.41
C THR A 3 -19.80 -20.94 -20.37
N ALA A 4 -19.07 -19.82 -20.32
CA ALA A 4 -19.28 -18.72 -21.25
C ALA A 4 -19.10 -19.22 -22.69
N ARG A 5 -20.16 -19.13 -23.52
CA ARG A 5 -20.15 -19.52 -24.95
C ARG A 5 -19.60 -18.38 -25.83
N TYR A 6 -18.55 -17.70 -25.40
CA TYR A 6 -17.95 -16.66 -26.23
C TYR A 6 -17.00 -17.32 -27.23
N LYS A 7 -17.33 -17.28 -28.53
CA LYS A 7 -16.38 -17.63 -29.58
C LYS A 7 -15.41 -16.46 -29.72
N HIS A 8 -14.13 -16.71 -29.48
CA HIS A 8 -13.09 -15.72 -29.73
C HIS A 8 -13.08 -15.37 -31.22
N VAL A 9 -13.30 -14.10 -31.57
CA VAL A 9 -13.26 -13.62 -32.95
C VAL A 9 -11.94 -12.86 -33.17
N GLY A 10 -11.16 -13.28 -34.16
CA GLY A 10 -9.91 -12.63 -34.56
C GLY A 10 -8.72 -12.96 -33.66
N ASP A 11 -7.73 -12.07 -33.64
CA ASP A 11 -6.51 -12.17 -32.83
C ASP A 11 -6.69 -11.39 -31.51
N THR A 12 -6.53 -12.08 -30.36
CA THR A 12 -6.76 -11.48 -29.03
C THR A 12 -5.84 -10.29 -28.77
N MET A 13 -4.60 -10.35 -29.25
CA MET A 13 -3.60 -9.31 -29.04
C MET A 13 -3.93 -8.07 -29.86
N VAL A 14 -4.37 -8.26 -31.11
CA VAL A 14 -4.87 -7.17 -31.96
C VAL A 14 -6.09 -6.52 -31.30
N ASN A 15 -7.07 -7.32 -30.86
CA ASN A 15 -8.27 -6.81 -30.21
C ASN A 15 -7.95 -5.99 -28.94
N ARG A 16 -7.00 -6.47 -28.11
CA ARG A 16 -6.54 -5.74 -26.93
C ARG A 16 -5.83 -4.44 -27.30
N ALA A 17 -4.95 -4.47 -28.29
CA ALA A 17 -4.25 -3.28 -28.76
C ALA A 17 -5.22 -2.23 -29.30
N ARG A 18 -6.23 -2.63 -30.09
CA ARG A 18 -7.28 -1.73 -30.56
C ARG A 18 -8.00 -1.02 -29.42
N ALA A 19 -8.33 -1.77 -28.36
CA ALA A 19 -8.94 -1.17 -27.18
C ALA A 19 -8.00 -0.17 -26.50
N VAL A 20 -6.73 -0.52 -26.31
CA VAL A 20 -5.73 0.36 -25.69
C VAL A 20 -5.52 1.63 -26.51
N TYR A 21 -5.23 1.53 -27.80
CA TYR A 21 -4.98 2.70 -28.66
C TYR A 21 -6.21 3.59 -28.83
N ALA A 22 -7.42 3.03 -28.84
CA ALA A 22 -8.64 3.82 -28.94
C ALA A 22 -8.99 4.57 -27.63
N TRP A 23 -8.87 3.90 -26.48
CA TRP A 23 -9.45 4.38 -25.24
C TRP A 23 -8.43 4.96 -24.26
N TYR A 24 -7.17 4.51 -24.28
CA TYR A 24 -6.22 4.82 -23.22
C TYR A 24 -5.37 6.08 -23.50
N GLY A 25 -5.46 6.64 -24.71
CA GLY A 25 -4.74 7.85 -25.10
C GLY A 25 -3.23 7.68 -24.92
N ASP A 26 -2.57 8.63 -24.26
CA ASP A 26 -1.12 8.58 -24.01
C ASP A 26 -0.67 7.31 -23.28
N PHE A 27 -1.54 6.67 -22.47
CA PHE A 27 -1.24 5.41 -21.77
C PHE A 27 -1.05 4.22 -22.72
N ALA A 28 -1.40 4.34 -24.00
CA ALA A 28 -1.08 3.32 -24.99
C ALA A 28 0.44 3.08 -25.12
N GLN A 29 1.28 4.05 -24.74
CA GLN A 29 2.75 3.88 -24.68
C GLN A 29 3.17 2.75 -23.72
N LYS A 30 2.43 2.56 -22.61
CA LYS A 30 2.68 1.50 -21.63
C LYS A 30 2.58 0.10 -22.23
N LEU A 31 1.89 -0.05 -23.36
CA LEU A 31 1.78 -1.32 -24.07
C LEU A 31 3.15 -1.86 -24.51
N GLY A 32 4.12 -0.97 -24.76
CA GLY A 32 5.50 -1.32 -25.11
C GLY A 32 6.24 -2.08 -24.01
N ASP A 33 5.85 -1.94 -22.75
CA ASP A 33 6.49 -2.64 -21.62
C ASP A 33 6.13 -4.14 -21.58
N PHE A 34 5.18 -4.59 -22.42
CA PHE A 34 4.74 -5.97 -22.47
C PHE A 34 5.36 -6.67 -23.70
N PRO A 35 6.23 -7.67 -23.51
CA PRO A 35 6.97 -8.30 -24.62
C PRO A 35 6.09 -8.86 -25.75
N SER A 36 4.88 -9.34 -25.40
CA SER A 36 3.90 -9.86 -26.36
C SER A 36 3.33 -8.79 -27.31
N PHE A 37 3.41 -7.52 -26.92
CA PHE A 37 3.01 -6.37 -27.73
C PHE A 37 4.22 -5.70 -28.41
N ALA A 38 5.34 -5.55 -27.70
CA ALA A 38 6.56 -4.94 -28.23
C ALA A 38 7.11 -5.67 -29.46
N SER A 39 7.04 -7.00 -29.47
CA SER A 39 7.46 -7.80 -30.63
C SER A 39 6.61 -7.55 -31.89
N ARG A 40 5.34 -7.14 -31.72
CA ARG A 40 4.41 -6.89 -32.82
C ARG A 40 4.47 -5.47 -33.37
N SER A 41 4.82 -4.50 -32.52
CA SER A 41 5.04 -3.12 -32.98
C SER A 41 6.25 -3.01 -33.89
N GLY A 42 7.29 -3.84 -33.69
CA GLY A 42 8.48 -3.88 -34.55
C GLY A 42 8.26 -4.59 -35.90
N SER A 43 7.27 -5.49 -35.99
CA SER A 43 6.99 -6.26 -37.21
C SER A 43 6.10 -5.48 -38.19
N HIS A 44 6.48 -4.24 -38.54
CA HIS A 44 5.88 -3.44 -39.61
C HIS A 44 6.12 -4.12 -40.98
N LEU A 45 5.41 -5.22 -41.22
CA LEU A 45 5.33 -5.87 -42.52
C LEU A 45 4.48 -4.98 -43.45
N LYS A 46 5.14 -4.08 -44.20
CA LYS A 46 4.73 -3.50 -45.50
C LYS A 46 3.25 -3.14 -45.73
N MET A 47 2.46 -2.85 -44.70
CA MET A 47 1.07 -2.42 -44.83
C MET A 47 0.95 -0.97 -44.36
N ASP A 48 0.17 -0.17 -45.08
CA ASP A 48 -0.09 1.25 -44.79
C ASP A 48 -0.89 1.48 -43.48
N LEU A 49 -1.29 0.39 -42.81
CA LEU A 49 -2.05 0.44 -41.58
C LEU A 49 -1.20 0.05 -40.37
N PRO A 50 -1.46 0.64 -39.18
CA PRO A 50 -0.89 0.15 -37.93
C PRO A 50 -1.19 -1.33 -37.74
N TRP A 51 -0.31 -2.06 -37.05
CA TRP A 51 -0.49 -3.51 -36.81
C TRP A 51 -1.77 -3.85 -36.02
N TYR A 52 -2.33 -2.87 -35.31
CA TYR A 52 -3.62 -3.00 -34.62
C TYR A 52 -4.84 -2.67 -35.50
N GLY A 53 -4.64 -2.28 -36.76
CA GLY A 53 -5.69 -1.97 -37.73
C GLY A 53 -6.29 -0.56 -37.61
N ASP A 54 -7.29 -0.27 -38.44
CA ASP A 54 -7.97 1.02 -38.45
C ASP A 54 -8.89 1.22 -37.22
N LEU A 55 -8.77 2.40 -36.61
CA LEU A 55 -9.53 2.85 -35.44
C LEU A 55 -10.45 4.05 -35.74
N SER A 56 -10.50 4.53 -36.98
CA SER A 56 -11.28 5.71 -37.41
C SER A 56 -12.72 5.69 -36.88
N ASN A 57 -13.42 4.56 -37.07
CA ASN A 57 -14.79 4.36 -36.58
C ASN A 57 -14.93 4.52 -35.06
N ILE A 58 -13.95 4.03 -34.29
CA ILE A 58 -13.98 4.14 -32.82
C ILE A 58 -13.71 5.59 -32.40
N MET A 59 -12.79 6.29 -33.08
CA MET A 59 -12.49 7.69 -32.82
C MET A 59 -13.71 8.58 -33.09
N THR A 60 -14.40 8.38 -34.21
CA THR A 60 -15.67 9.08 -34.51
C THR A 60 -16.71 8.90 -33.41
N VAL A 61 -16.83 7.68 -32.86
CA VAL A 61 -17.75 7.41 -31.74
C VAL A 61 -17.29 8.13 -30.47
N LYS A 62 -16.00 8.07 -30.14
CA LYS A 62 -15.41 8.71 -28.97
C LYS A 62 -15.61 10.23 -28.98
N ASP A 63 -15.40 10.86 -30.14
CA ASP A 63 -15.55 12.30 -30.33
C ASP A 63 -17.02 12.72 -30.19
N ARG A 64 -17.93 11.98 -30.84
CA ARG A 64 -19.38 12.23 -30.73
C ARG A 64 -19.90 12.10 -29.30
N LEU A 65 -19.38 11.14 -28.53
CA LEU A 65 -19.78 10.92 -27.14
C LEU A 65 -19.06 11.83 -26.13
N GLN A 66 -18.13 12.67 -26.60
CA GLN A 66 -17.33 13.58 -25.76
C GLN A 66 -16.68 12.85 -24.57
N CYS A 67 -16.10 11.68 -24.83
CA CYS A 67 -15.54 10.84 -23.78
C CYS A 67 -14.43 11.56 -23.01
N ARG A 68 -14.38 11.34 -21.68
CA ARG A 68 -13.30 11.84 -20.81
C ARG A 68 -11.99 11.09 -21.09
N PRO A 69 -10.81 11.71 -20.84
CA PRO A 69 -9.53 11.04 -20.99
C PRO A 69 -9.37 9.89 -19.99
N PHE A 70 -8.54 8.89 -20.31
CA PHE A 70 -8.34 7.72 -19.47
C PHE A 70 -7.83 8.06 -18.05
N ALA A 71 -7.00 9.09 -17.90
CA ALA A 71 -6.56 9.57 -16.57
C ALA A 71 -7.75 10.00 -15.68
N TRP A 72 -8.81 10.58 -16.25
CA TRP A 72 -10.01 10.91 -15.50
C TRP A 72 -10.70 9.65 -14.95
N PHE A 73 -10.73 8.56 -15.75
CA PHE A 73 -11.24 7.27 -15.29
C PHE A 73 -10.39 6.70 -14.15
N LEU A 74 -9.05 6.75 -14.27
CA LEU A 74 -8.14 6.31 -13.20
C LEU A 74 -8.39 7.08 -11.90
N ARG A 75 -8.58 8.41 -11.97
CA ARG A 75 -8.92 9.24 -10.80
C ARG A 75 -10.29 8.91 -10.23
N ARG A 76 -11.30 8.69 -11.08
CA ARG A 76 -12.65 8.35 -10.61
C ARG A 76 -12.64 7.08 -9.76
N PHE A 77 -11.79 6.13 -10.10
CA PHE A 77 -11.55 4.90 -9.34
C PHE A 77 -10.25 4.98 -8.54
N LYS A 78 -9.94 6.17 -7.97
CA LYS A 78 -8.74 6.42 -7.15
C LYS A 78 -8.49 5.33 -6.12
N TYR A 79 -9.55 4.86 -5.45
CA TYR A 79 -9.45 3.82 -4.43
C TYR A 79 -8.87 2.49 -4.96
N ILE A 80 -9.03 2.20 -6.25
CA ILE A 80 -8.40 1.05 -6.90
C ILE A 80 -7.00 1.45 -7.37
N TYR A 81 -6.92 2.54 -8.14
CA TYR A 81 -5.72 2.82 -8.92
C TYR A 81 -4.59 3.49 -8.12
N GLU A 82 -4.91 4.53 -7.35
CA GLU A 82 -3.93 5.23 -6.51
C GLU A 82 -3.80 4.53 -5.16
N ASP A 83 -4.92 4.36 -4.44
CA ASP A 83 -4.88 3.84 -3.06
C ASP A 83 -4.56 2.34 -3.00
N GLY A 84 -4.82 1.62 -4.10
CA GLY A 84 -4.41 0.23 -4.27
C GLY A 84 -2.99 0.05 -4.82
N GLY A 85 -2.31 1.14 -5.17
CA GLY A 85 -0.95 1.15 -5.69
C GLY A 85 -0.80 0.58 -7.10
N LEU A 86 -1.85 0.63 -7.94
CA LEU A 86 -1.78 0.27 -9.37
C LEU A 86 -1.14 1.37 -10.22
N ILE A 87 -1.12 2.62 -9.74
CA ILE A 87 -0.34 3.74 -10.27
C ILE A 87 0.67 4.13 -9.18
N PRO A 88 1.80 3.41 -9.09
CA PRO A 88 2.72 3.61 -7.97
C PRO A 88 3.53 4.89 -8.12
N LYS A 89 3.70 5.65 -7.03
CA LYS A 89 4.50 6.88 -7.01
C LYS A 89 5.95 6.65 -7.46
N GLU A 90 6.48 5.48 -7.10
CA GLU A 90 7.83 5.03 -7.45
C GLU A 90 7.84 3.51 -7.67
N VAL A 91 8.80 3.05 -8.46
CA VAL A 91 9.22 1.66 -8.55
C VAL A 91 10.69 1.57 -8.19
N PHE A 92 11.11 0.50 -7.53
CA PHE A 92 12.49 0.33 -7.06
C PHE A 92 12.90 -1.14 -7.10
N MET A 93 14.22 -1.38 -7.18
CA MET A 93 14.79 -2.70 -6.92
C MET A 93 14.96 -2.89 -5.41
N LEU A 94 14.83 -4.13 -4.94
CA LEU A 94 15.10 -4.47 -3.54
C LEU A 94 16.41 -5.23 -3.44
N ARG A 95 17.46 -4.53 -3.01
CA ARG A 95 18.79 -5.10 -2.84
C ARG A 95 18.96 -5.62 -1.42
N GLN A 96 19.25 -6.90 -1.31
CA GLN A 96 19.60 -7.52 -0.04
C GLN A 96 21.09 -7.24 0.24
N GLU A 97 21.39 -6.61 1.38
CA GLU A 97 22.69 -5.99 1.65
C GLU A 97 23.84 -7.02 1.70
N SER A 98 23.66 -8.15 2.41
CA SER A 98 24.78 -9.08 2.64
C SER A 98 25.21 -9.87 1.41
N THR A 99 24.29 -10.16 0.48
CA THR A 99 24.59 -10.84 -0.78
C THR A 99 24.85 -9.86 -1.92
N GLY A 100 24.47 -8.59 -1.75
CA GLY A 100 24.50 -7.57 -2.77
C GLY A 100 23.53 -7.80 -3.95
N LYS A 101 22.68 -8.82 -3.88
CA LYS A 101 21.74 -9.24 -4.95
C LYS A 101 20.39 -8.58 -4.80
N CYS A 102 19.63 -8.51 -5.90
CA CYS A 102 18.30 -7.93 -5.93
C CYS A 102 17.21 -8.99 -6.00
N LEU A 103 16.06 -8.71 -5.40
CA LEU A 103 14.88 -9.56 -5.51
C LEU A 103 14.32 -9.47 -6.94
N ARG A 104 14.24 -10.61 -7.62
CA ARG A 104 13.73 -10.73 -8.99
C ARG A 104 12.53 -11.66 -9.03
N TYR A 105 11.43 -11.18 -9.58
CA TYR A 105 10.25 -11.98 -9.90
C TYR A 105 10.55 -12.97 -11.05
N GLN A 106 10.12 -14.23 -10.93
CA GLN A 106 10.42 -15.29 -11.91
C GLN A 106 9.33 -15.48 -12.98
N GLY A 107 8.16 -14.86 -12.84
CA GLY A 107 7.07 -14.98 -13.82
C GLY A 107 7.16 -13.94 -14.94
N ARG A 108 6.16 -13.96 -15.84
CA ARG A 108 6.04 -13.04 -16.97
C ARG A 108 5.30 -11.76 -16.57
N ALA A 109 5.41 -10.71 -17.40
CA ALA A 109 4.54 -9.53 -17.28
C ALA A 109 3.05 -9.90 -17.36
N GLY A 110 2.21 -9.19 -16.62
CA GLY A 110 0.77 -9.43 -16.53
C GLY A 110 0.39 -10.45 -15.45
N THR A 111 -0.63 -11.25 -15.75
CA THR A 111 -1.19 -12.26 -14.82
C THR A 111 -0.46 -13.60 -14.95
N ALA A 112 -0.06 -14.17 -13.82
CA ALA A 112 0.49 -15.52 -13.79
C ALA A 112 -0.60 -16.55 -14.18
N PRO A 113 -0.33 -17.52 -15.08
CA PRO A 113 -1.34 -18.47 -15.57
C PRO A 113 -2.05 -19.28 -14.47
N HIS A 114 -1.37 -19.52 -13.36
CA HIS A 114 -1.89 -20.28 -12.21
C HIS A 114 -2.17 -19.38 -11.00
N GLY A 115 -2.11 -18.06 -11.15
CA GLY A 115 -2.28 -17.10 -10.07
C GLY A 115 -1.11 -17.04 -9.07
N GLU A 116 -0.11 -17.90 -9.20
CA GLU A 116 1.06 -17.98 -8.32
C GLU A 116 2.38 -17.98 -9.09
N SER A 117 3.44 -17.51 -8.44
CA SER A 117 4.82 -17.61 -8.94
C SER A 117 5.84 -17.48 -7.80
N THR A 118 7.09 -17.17 -8.12
CA THR A 118 8.16 -17.02 -7.13
C THR A 118 9.06 -15.83 -7.41
N ALA A 119 9.80 -15.39 -6.40
CA ALA A 119 10.88 -14.43 -6.53
C ALA A 119 12.15 -14.93 -5.84
N VAL A 120 13.31 -14.61 -6.44
CA VAL A 120 14.63 -15.10 -6.05
C VAL A 120 15.65 -13.97 -6.04
N LEU A 121 16.78 -14.16 -5.35
CA LEU A 121 17.90 -13.23 -5.43
C LEU A 121 18.65 -13.41 -6.77
N ALA A 122 18.82 -12.33 -7.51
CA ALA A 122 19.53 -12.27 -8.78
C ALA A 122 20.50 -11.07 -8.82
N SER A 123 21.29 -10.96 -9.89
CA SER A 123 22.09 -9.75 -10.12
C SER A 123 21.18 -8.50 -10.13
N CYS A 124 21.65 -7.41 -9.53
CA CYS A 124 20.98 -6.11 -9.58
C CYS A 124 21.20 -5.38 -10.91
N ASP A 125 22.15 -5.85 -11.74
CA ASP A 125 22.50 -5.20 -13.00
C ASP A 125 21.36 -5.37 -14.04
N PRO A 126 20.73 -4.27 -14.49
CA PRO A 126 19.72 -4.30 -15.55
C PRO A 126 20.18 -5.02 -16.82
N ALA A 127 21.46 -4.88 -17.21
CA ALA A 127 21.97 -5.47 -18.44
C ALA A 127 21.94 -7.01 -18.36
N SER A 128 22.20 -7.57 -17.18
CA SER A 128 22.12 -9.01 -16.94
C SER A 128 20.71 -9.59 -16.98
N ALA A 129 19.67 -8.75 -16.87
CA ALA A 129 18.27 -9.17 -16.94
C ALA A 129 17.73 -9.24 -18.38
N GLY A 130 18.41 -8.62 -19.35
CA GLY A 130 17.95 -8.57 -20.74
C GLY A 130 16.52 -8.00 -20.85
N ASN A 131 15.64 -8.72 -21.55
CA ASN A 131 14.23 -8.32 -21.74
C ASN A 131 13.38 -8.40 -20.46
N ASP A 132 13.94 -8.91 -19.35
CA ASP A 132 13.24 -9.07 -18.08
C ASP A 132 13.66 -8.02 -17.03
N VAL A 133 14.20 -6.88 -17.46
CA VAL A 133 14.64 -5.81 -16.55
C VAL A 133 13.53 -5.38 -15.56
N ASP A 134 12.28 -5.31 -16.03
CA ASP A 134 11.12 -4.95 -15.20
C ASP A 134 10.88 -5.93 -14.05
N ARG A 135 11.36 -7.18 -14.16
CA ARG A 135 11.18 -8.21 -13.13
C ARG A 135 12.04 -7.96 -11.89
N LEU A 136 12.97 -7.01 -11.95
CA LEU A 136 13.75 -6.54 -10.81
C LEU A 136 13.04 -5.44 -10.00
N TYR A 137 11.98 -4.84 -10.56
CA TYR A 137 11.31 -3.69 -9.96
C TYR A 137 10.06 -4.11 -9.18
N TRP A 138 9.91 -3.46 -8.03
CA TRP A 138 8.82 -3.63 -7.09
C TRP A 138 8.25 -2.26 -6.74
N HIS A 139 7.05 -2.26 -6.20
CA HIS A 139 6.46 -1.06 -5.60
C HIS A 139 5.50 -1.43 -4.48
N ARG A 140 5.20 -0.46 -3.62
CA ARG A 140 4.15 -0.61 -2.62
C ARG A 140 2.81 -0.80 -3.33
N SER A 141 1.99 -1.74 -2.83
CA SER A 141 0.68 -2.09 -3.38
C SER A 141 -0.27 -2.56 -2.28
N ASN A 142 -1.54 -2.74 -2.64
CA ASN A 142 -2.62 -3.13 -1.74
C ASN A 142 -2.98 -2.01 -0.77
N ARG A 143 -4.27 -1.70 -0.71
CA ARG A 143 -4.77 -0.79 0.31
C ARG A 143 -4.43 -1.33 1.69
N LYS A 144 -4.28 -0.43 2.64
CA LYS A 144 -4.23 -0.81 4.04
C LYS A 144 -5.64 -1.12 4.52
N ALA A 145 -5.84 -2.29 5.12
CA ALA A 145 -7.13 -2.65 5.71
C ALA A 145 -7.62 -1.54 6.68
N GLY A 146 -8.93 -1.35 6.79
CA GLY A 146 -9.53 -0.29 7.62
C GLY A 146 -9.60 1.09 6.95
N THR A 147 -8.79 1.39 5.93
CA THR A 147 -8.83 2.70 5.24
C THR A 147 -9.95 2.81 4.19
N ILE A 148 -11.21 2.64 4.58
CA ILE A 148 -12.37 2.95 3.72
C ILE A 148 -12.69 4.44 3.86
N GLY A 149 -12.66 5.21 2.76
CA GLY A 149 -13.05 6.63 2.79
C GLY A 149 -11.92 7.65 2.77
N GLY A 150 -10.72 7.27 2.32
CA GLY A 150 -9.95 8.17 1.47
C GLY A 150 -8.58 8.66 1.95
N SER A 151 -8.03 8.22 3.08
CA SER A 151 -6.83 8.90 3.58
C SER A 151 -5.72 8.00 4.16
N GLY A 152 -4.82 7.61 3.26
CA GLY A 152 -3.46 8.12 3.46
C GLY A 152 -2.33 7.11 3.47
N ALA A 153 -2.55 5.84 3.79
CA ALA A 153 -1.44 4.88 3.80
C ALA A 153 -1.69 3.73 2.83
N CYS A 154 -1.71 4.03 1.53
CA CYS A 154 -1.16 3.04 0.61
C CYS A 154 0.33 2.90 1.00
N CYS A 155 0.86 1.71 1.24
CA CYS A 155 0.28 0.41 0.94
C CYS A 155 0.85 -0.63 1.91
N SER A 156 0.08 -1.69 2.19
CA SER A 156 0.51 -2.76 3.11
C SER A 156 1.37 -3.82 2.42
N GLY A 157 1.26 -3.97 1.10
CA GLY A 157 1.96 -5.00 0.34
C GLY A 157 3.03 -4.51 -0.62
N LEU A 158 3.69 -5.49 -1.24
CA LEU A 158 4.80 -5.28 -2.16
C LEU A 158 4.56 -6.10 -3.45
N ARG A 159 4.39 -5.39 -4.57
CA ARG A 159 4.03 -5.96 -5.88
C ARG A 159 5.16 -5.90 -6.86
N ALA A 160 5.31 -6.96 -7.65
CA ALA A 160 6.22 -6.99 -8.79
C ALA A 160 5.66 -6.11 -9.91
N TRP A 161 6.46 -5.15 -10.37
CA TRP A 161 6.03 -4.16 -11.36
C TRP A 161 5.63 -4.81 -12.69
N ASN A 162 4.64 -4.23 -13.37
CA ASN A 162 4.04 -4.76 -14.61
C ASN A 162 3.45 -6.19 -14.47
N THR A 163 3.08 -6.61 -13.26
CA THR A 163 2.32 -7.87 -13.00
C THR A 163 1.14 -7.60 -12.09
N ASP A 164 0.30 -8.59 -11.81
CA ASP A 164 -0.67 -8.58 -10.71
C ASP A 164 -0.20 -9.35 -9.47
N GLN A 165 1.10 -9.53 -9.29
CA GLN A 165 1.67 -10.47 -8.31
C GLN A 165 2.30 -9.75 -7.12
N CYS A 166 1.83 -10.09 -5.92
CA CYS A 166 2.31 -9.58 -4.64
C CYS A 166 3.11 -10.64 -3.91
N LEU A 167 4.11 -10.23 -3.11
CA LEU A 167 4.76 -11.13 -2.17
C LEU A 167 3.73 -11.71 -1.19
N GLN A 168 3.85 -13.00 -0.88
CA GLN A 168 2.95 -13.69 0.05
C GLN A 168 3.71 -14.41 1.17
N ASP A 169 4.77 -15.14 0.84
CA ASP A 169 5.46 -15.97 1.82
C ASP A 169 6.90 -16.26 1.40
N ILE A 170 7.68 -16.91 2.27
CA ILE A 170 8.97 -17.49 1.93
C ILE A 170 8.91 -18.99 2.17
N ALA A 171 9.09 -19.77 1.11
CA ALA A 171 9.11 -21.23 1.14
C ALA A 171 10.16 -21.76 0.18
N SER A 172 10.79 -22.89 0.53
CA SER A 172 11.79 -23.56 -0.32
C SER A 172 12.91 -22.61 -0.80
N LYS A 173 13.38 -21.72 0.10
CA LYS A 173 14.44 -20.74 -0.14
C LYS A 173 14.11 -19.66 -1.18
N LYS A 174 12.82 -19.43 -1.45
CA LYS A 174 12.32 -18.42 -2.40
C LYS A 174 11.15 -17.67 -1.79
N PHE A 175 10.91 -16.45 -2.25
CA PHE A 175 9.62 -15.81 -2.01
C PHE A 175 8.57 -16.47 -2.91
N LYS A 176 7.40 -16.77 -2.34
CA LYS A 176 6.18 -17.07 -3.07
C LYS A 176 5.45 -15.77 -3.39
N THR A 177 4.82 -15.72 -4.55
CA THR A 177 3.93 -14.63 -4.94
C THR A 177 2.55 -15.17 -5.31
N GLY A 178 1.54 -14.33 -5.18
CA GLY A 178 0.20 -14.62 -5.67
C GLY A 178 -0.52 -13.36 -6.18
N VAL A 179 -1.70 -13.53 -6.77
CA VAL A 179 -2.52 -12.41 -7.25
C VAL A 179 -2.77 -11.42 -6.10
N CYS A 180 -2.42 -10.16 -6.30
CA CYS A 180 -2.59 -9.09 -5.33
C CYS A 180 -4.06 -8.90 -4.96
N ASP A 181 -4.37 -8.93 -3.67
CA ASP A 181 -5.62 -8.39 -3.16
C ASP A 181 -5.48 -6.87 -2.97
N VAL A 182 -5.88 -6.13 -3.99
CA VAL A 182 -5.81 -4.66 -4.01
C VAL A 182 -6.64 -4.04 -2.87
N ALA A 183 -7.64 -4.75 -2.35
CA ALA A 183 -8.43 -4.29 -1.21
C ALA A 183 -7.68 -4.41 0.13
N GLY A 184 -6.56 -5.16 0.17
CA GLY A 184 -5.72 -5.28 1.36
C GLY A 184 -6.17 -6.30 2.38
N LYS A 185 -7.10 -7.20 2.06
CA LYS A 185 -7.67 -8.17 3.02
C LYS A 185 -6.83 -9.44 3.18
N GLU A 186 -5.89 -9.69 2.27
CA GLU A 186 -4.96 -10.82 2.39
C GLU A 186 -3.74 -10.43 3.22
N ASP A 187 -3.77 -10.76 4.51
CA ASP A 187 -2.72 -10.43 5.48
C ASP A 187 -1.36 -11.02 5.11
N ARG A 188 -1.32 -12.18 4.44
CA ARG A 188 -0.05 -12.76 3.95
C ARG A 188 0.66 -11.86 2.94
N GLN A 189 -0.06 -10.92 2.32
CA GLN A 189 0.51 -9.96 1.38
C GLN A 189 1.01 -8.67 2.03
N HIS A 190 0.94 -8.52 3.35
CA HIS A 190 1.31 -7.29 4.06
C HIS A 190 2.83 -7.17 4.27
N TRP A 191 3.57 -7.26 3.16
CA TRP A 191 5.02 -7.10 3.13
C TRP A 191 5.42 -5.63 2.98
N ALA A 192 6.21 -5.12 3.92
CA ALA A 192 6.73 -3.76 3.91
C ALA A 192 8.23 -3.71 4.16
N VAL A 193 8.92 -2.74 3.53
CA VAL A 193 10.33 -2.43 3.83
C VAL A 193 10.35 -1.25 4.80
N ARG A 194 10.84 -1.48 6.02
CA ARG A 194 10.96 -0.46 7.07
C ARG A 194 12.18 0.42 6.88
N SER A 195 12.23 1.56 7.58
CA SER A 195 13.37 2.49 7.58
C SER A 195 14.69 1.85 8.00
N ARG A 196 14.66 0.82 8.87
CA ARG A 196 15.85 0.03 9.28
C ARG A 196 16.34 -0.94 8.19
N GLY A 197 15.61 -1.08 7.09
CA GLY A 197 15.89 -2.01 6.00
C GLY A 197 15.30 -3.41 6.22
N GLU A 198 14.39 -3.58 7.16
CA GLU A 198 13.74 -4.88 7.39
C GLU A 198 12.60 -5.08 6.40
N LEU A 199 12.59 -6.21 5.68
CA LEU A 199 11.43 -6.62 4.87
C LEU A 199 10.51 -7.46 5.76
N ARG A 200 9.47 -6.84 6.31
CA ARG A 200 8.60 -7.40 7.36
C ARG A 200 7.27 -7.92 6.82
N LEU A 201 6.78 -8.96 7.48
CA LEU A 201 5.43 -9.47 7.44
C LEU A 201 5.00 -9.70 8.90
N HIS A 202 4.24 -8.78 9.47
CA HIS A 202 3.93 -8.74 10.90
C HIS A 202 5.21 -8.77 11.78
N ASN A 203 5.31 -9.74 12.71
CA ASN A 203 6.48 -9.98 13.57
C ASN A 203 7.59 -10.81 12.89
N LEU A 204 7.42 -11.19 11.63
CA LEU A 204 8.40 -11.96 10.87
C LEU A 204 9.14 -11.05 9.89
N CYS A 205 10.40 -11.35 9.68
CA CYS A 205 11.23 -10.70 8.67
C CYS A 205 11.59 -11.71 7.58
N GLY A 206 11.74 -11.22 6.35
CA GLY A 206 12.30 -11.93 5.22
C GLY A 206 13.73 -11.48 4.95
N GLY A 207 14.66 -12.40 4.76
CA GLY A 207 16.06 -12.07 4.50
C GLY A 207 16.86 -13.25 3.97
N ALA A 208 18.08 -13.03 3.50
CA ALA A 208 18.98 -14.13 3.14
C ALA A 208 19.79 -14.59 4.34
N ASP A 209 20.01 -15.91 4.48
CA ASP A 209 20.97 -16.46 5.42
C ASP A 209 22.42 -16.30 4.90
N GLN A 210 23.42 -16.74 5.69
CA GLN A 210 24.84 -16.68 5.32
C GLN A 210 25.17 -17.43 4.02
N LYS A 211 24.33 -18.39 3.61
CA LYS A 211 24.48 -19.15 2.35
C LYS A 211 23.71 -18.49 1.20
N GLY A 212 23.12 -17.32 1.42
CA GLY A 212 22.31 -16.58 0.46
C GLY A 212 20.92 -17.16 0.22
N ALA A 213 20.46 -18.11 1.04
CA ALA A 213 19.12 -18.68 0.90
C ALA A 213 18.09 -17.80 1.61
N LEU A 214 16.97 -17.51 0.93
CA LEU A 214 15.90 -16.69 1.50
C LEU A 214 15.15 -17.45 2.60
N ARG A 215 14.95 -16.80 3.75
CA ARG A 215 14.29 -17.34 4.94
C ARG A 215 13.32 -16.33 5.52
N LYS A 216 12.27 -16.85 6.15
CA LYS A 216 11.37 -16.10 7.04
C LYS A 216 11.59 -16.60 8.46
N ARG A 217 11.79 -15.70 9.42
CA ARG A 217 11.96 -15.99 10.86
C ARG A 217 11.59 -14.72 11.66
N PRO A 218 11.46 -14.80 13.00
CA PRO A 218 11.31 -13.60 13.83
C PRO A 218 12.39 -12.58 13.50
N CYS A 219 12.03 -11.29 13.51
CA CYS A 219 12.95 -10.21 13.13
C CYS A 219 14.22 -10.16 13.99
N SER A 220 14.11 -10.43 15.29
CA SER A 220 15.26 -10.59 16.20
C SER A 220 16.22 -11.69 15.76
N GLY A 221 15.71 -12.76 15.13
CA GLY A 221 16.53 -13.84 14.60
C GLY A 221 17.46 -13.42 13.45
N PHE A 222 17.30 -12.21 12.92
CA PHE A 222 18.11 -11.65 11.85
C PHE A 222 19.14 -10.60 12.29
N GLU A 223 19.17 -10.25 13.58
CA GLU A 223 20.19 -9.38 14.14
C GLU A 223 21.59 -9.94 13.83
N GLY A 224 22.42 -9.14 13.15
CA GLY A 224 23.77 -9.55 12.70
C GLY A 224 23.83 -10.51 11.50
N ALA A 225 22.71 -11.05 11.02
CA ALA A 225 22.68 -12.10 10.00
C ALA A 225 22.31 -11.63 8.58
N GLY A 226 22.37 -10.32 8.31
CA GLY A 226 22.27 -9.79 6.95
C GLY A 226 20.86 -9.66 6.38
N ALA A 227 19.81 -9.47 7.19
CA ALA A 227 18.43 -9.34 6.67
C ALA A 227 18.06 -7.98 6.11
N ARG A 228 19.03 -7.09 5.97
CA ARG A 228 18.78 -5.72 5.55
C ARG A 228 18.56 -5.66 4.05
N TRP A 229 17.57 -4.88 3.68
CA TRP A 229 17.15 -4.56 2.34
C TRP A 229 17.24 -3.06 2.13
N THR A 230 17.71 -2.68 0.95
CA THR A 230 17.73 -1.29 0.53
C THR A 230 16.95 -1.15 -0.76
N LYS A 231 16.18 -0.06 -0.85
CA LYS A 231 15.64 0.37 -2.14
C LYS A 231 16.81 0.83 -3.01
N HIS A 232 16.89 0.29 -4.22
CA HIS A 232 17.95 0.58 -5.17
C HIS A 232 17.34 0.98 -6.51
N ASN A 233 17.99 1.91 -7.22
CA ASN A 233 17.56 2.36 -8.56
C ASN A 233 16.07 2.76 -8.61
N ALA A 234 15.61 3.52 -7.62
CA ALA A 234 14.23 3.99 -7.56
C ALA A 234 13.95 5.00 -8.68
N LYS A 235 12.78 4.91 -9.31
CA LYS A 235 12.35 5.80 -10.39
C LYS A 235 10.83 5.97 -10.41
N VAL A 236 10.36 7.05 -11.03
CA VAL A 236 8.93 7.24 -11.33
C VAL A 236 8.59 6.41 -12.57
N PRO A 237 7.55 5.55 -12.53
CA PRO A 237 7.17 4.77 -13.71
C PRO A 237 6.31 5.58 -14.68
N ILE A 238 6.30 5.19 -15.95
CA ILE A 238 5.63 5.92 -17.03
C ILE A 238 4.14 6.13 -16.78
N GLU A 239 3.42 5.16 -16.19
CA GLU A 239 2.00 5.33 -15.85
C GLU A 239 1.75 6.52 -14.89
N THR A 240 2.67 6.78 -13.96
CA THR A 240 2.58 7.88 -13.01
C THR A 240 2.95 9.21 -13.66
N GLU A 241 3.94 9.21 -14.55
CA GLU A 241 4.29 10.38 -15.36
C GLU A 241 3.13 10.82 -16.26
N LEU A 242 2.55 9.88 -17.01
CA LEU A 242 1.40 10.10 -17.89
C LEU A 242 0.17 10.55 -17.11
N TYR A 243 -0.08 9.96 -15.95
CA TYR A 243 -1.17 10.36 -15.08
C TYR A 243 -1.02 11.79 -14.59
N SER A 244 0.16 12.13 -14.10
CA SER A 244 0.48 13.46 -13.59
C SER A 244 0.50 14.52 -14.70
N LYS A 245 0.97 14.17 -15.90
CA LYS A 245 0.89 14.99 -17.10
C LYS A 245 -0.57 15.31 -17.43
N ALA A 246 -1.46 14.31 -17.46
CA ALA A 246 -2.87 14.52 -17.76
C ALA A 246 -3.56 15.41 -16.73
N ARG A 247 -3.24 15.26 -15.43
CA ARG A 247 -3.77 16.14 -14.36
C ARG A 247 -3.35 17.58 -14.55
N ARG A 248 -2.07 17.83 -14.84
CA ARG A 248 -1.55 19.19 -15.11
C ARG A 248 -2.14 19.81 -16.37
N ALA A 249 -2.43 19.00 -17.40
CA ALA A 249 -2.99 19.49 -18.65
C ALA A 249 -4.47 19.89 -18.54
N GLN A 250 -5.21 19.38 -17.54
CA GLN A 250 -6.65 19.60 -17.41
C GLN A 250 -7.08 19.83 -15.94
N PRO A 251 -6.48 20.78 -15.21
CA PRO A 251 -6.64 20.91 -13.75
C PRO A 251 -8.09 21.07 -13.32
N GLU A 252 -8.86 21.93 -14.00
CA GLU A 252 -10.27 22.19 -13.68
C GLU A 252 -11.15 20.94 -13.72
N MET A 253 -10.88 20.02 -14.66
CA MET A 253 -11.62 18.77 -14.79
C MET A 253 -11.38 17.86 -13.58
N PHE A 254 -10.11 17.76 -13.15
CA PHE A 254 -9.74 16.94 -12.00
C PHE A 254 -10.20 17.56 -10.69
N GLU A 255 -10.11 18.87 -10.53
CA GLU A 255 -10.65 19.56 -9.35
C GLU A 255 -12.17 19.35 -9.20
N ARG A 256 -12.92 19.41 -10.32
CA ARG A 256 -14.35 19.11 -10.29
C ARG A 256 -14.62 17.66 -9.87
N LEU A 257 -13.85 16.72 -10.40
CA LEU A 257 -13.97 15.31 -10.03
C LEU A 257 -13.60 15.08 -8.55
N ASP A 258 -12.56 15.76 -8.05
CA ASP A 258 -12.11 15.67 -6.66
C ASP A 258 -13.21 16.17 -5.71
N ARG A 259 -13.90 17.26 -6.06
CA ARG A 259 -15.09 17.73 -5.32
C ARG A 259 -16.23 16.71 -5.35
N GLU A 260 -16.46 16.04 -6.48
CA GLU A 260 -17.50 15.02 -6.61
C GLU A 260 -17.19 13.79 -5.74
N ILE A 261 -15.94 13.30 -5.77
CA ILE A 261 -15.46 12.19 -4.94
C ILE A 261 -15.63 12.54 -3.46
N ALA A 262 -15.11 13.70 -3.03
CA ALA A 262 -15.22 14.13 -1.64
C ALA A 262 -16.68 14.25 -1.17
N ARG A 263 -17.59 14.71 -2.04
CA ARG A 263 -19.03 14.76 -1.74
C ARG A 263 -19.63 13.36 -1.59
N LEU A 264 -19.27 12.42 -2.46
CA LEU A 264 -19.76 11.03 -2.39
C LEU A 264 -19.24 10.33 -1.13
N ASP A 265 -17.97 10.53 -0.78
CA ASP A 265 -17.38 10.00 0.45
C ASP A 265 -18.08 10.58 1.70
N ALA A 266 -18.39 11.88 1.71
CA ALA A 266 -19.18 12.49 2.77
C ALA A 266 -20.61 11.92 2.84
N ALA A 267 -21.26 11.70 1.70
CA ALA A 267 -22.63 11.18 1.62
C ALA A 267 -22.74 9.70 1.99
N ALA A 268 -21.67 8.91 1.83
CA ALA A 268 -21.60 7.50 2.22
C ALA A 268 -21.59 7.28 3.75
N GLY A 269 -22.06 8.26 4.52
CA GLY A 269 -21.99 8.29 5.98
C GLY A 269 -20.59 8.62 6.44
N GLY A 270 -19.93 9.60 5.80
CA GLY A 270 -18.58 10.03 6.13
C GLY A 270 -18.41 10.03 7.63
N LEU A 271 -17.60 9.07 8.12
CA LEU A 271 -17.29 8.94 9.54
C LEU A 271 -16.93 10.35 10.00
N GLU A 272 -17.72 10.90 10.93
CA GLU A 272 -17.38 12.19 11.54
C GLU A 272 -15.90 12.13 11.87
N ASP A 273 -15.14 13.14 11.39
CA ASP A 273 -13.70 13.21 11.56
C ASP A 273 -13.39 12.80 13.01
N PRO A 274 -12.81 11.61 13.22
CA PRO A 274 -12.73 11.02 14.55
C PRO A 274 -11.96 11.94 15.51
N CYS A 275 -11.18 12.86 14.95
CA CYS A 275 -10.33 13.79 15.65
C CYS A 275 -10.99 15.13 15.99
N LYS A 276 -12.28 15.33 15.65
CA LYS A 276 -13.07 16.48 16.10
C LYS A 276 -13.64 16.34 17.52
N LEU A 277 -13.50 15.17 18.15
CA LEU A 277 -13.89 14.98 19.54
C LEU A 277 -12.98 15.78 20.48
N ALA A 278 -13.46 16.08 21.70
CA ALA A 278 -12.81 16.99 22.65
C ALA A 278 -11.35 16.65 22.98
N ALA A 279 -10.95 15.37 22.93
CA ALA A 279 -9.58 14.93 23.20
C ALA A 279 -8.67 14.89 21.95
N GLY A 280 -9.24 15.13 20.76
CA GLY A 280 -8.53 15.11 19.49
C GLY A 280 -7.97 13.73 19.10
N CYS A 281 -7.11 13.73 18.10
CA CYS A 281 -6.27 12.59 17.77
C CYS A 281 -4.82 12.85 18.10
N LEU A 282 -4.06 11.77 18.25
CA LEU A 282 -2.68 11.81 18.67
C LEU A 282 -1.85 10.70 18.02
N HIS A 283 -0.54 10.96 17.95
CA HIS A 283 0.47 9.93 17.74
C HIS A 283 1.12 9.60 19.07
N LEU A 284 1.36 8.33 19.33
CA LEU A 284 2.21 7.92 20.45
C LEU A 284 3.66 8.05 20.07
N LEU A 285 4.46 8.53 21.02
CA LEU A 285 5.90 8.73 20.90
C LEU A 285 6.60 7.76 21.85
N LYS A 286 7.70 7.21 21.38
CA LYS A 286 8.51 6.26 22.15
C LYS A 286 9.04 6.91 23.42
N PRO A 287 9.01 6.20 24.57
CA PRO A 287 9.64 6.68 25.80
C PRO A 287 11.12 7.05 25.58
N GLY A 288 11.59 8.10 26.24
CA GLY A 288 12.99 8.56 26.15
C GLY A 288 13.29 9.58 25.06
N GLY A 289 12.28 10.06 24.32
CA GLY A 289 12.41 11.25 23.48
C GLY A 289 13.12 11.04 22.13
N SER A 290 13.16 9.82 21.60
CA SER A 290 13.77 9.54 20.28
C SER A 290 13.01 10.18 19.11
N GLY A 291 11.78 10.68 19.35
CA GLY A 291 10.89 11.18 18.30
C GLY A 291 10.26 10.08 17.44
N GLU A 292 10.64 8.82 17.66
CA GLU A 292 9.97 7.66 17.06
C GLU A 292 8.52 7.61 17.52
N CYS A 293 7.62 7.19 16.65
CA CYS A 293 6.20 7.06 16.93
C CYS A 293 5.72 5.64 16.66
N LEU A 294 4.58 5.27 17.25
CA LEU A 294 3.96 3.99 16.95
C LEU A 294 3.40 4.04 15.52
N ASP A 295 3.75 3.07 14.67
CA ASP A 295 3.17 2.89 13.36
C ASP A 295 1.92 1.98 13.44
N THR A 296 1.35 1.63 12.29
CA THR A 296 0.11 0.84 12.24
C THR A 296 0.28 -0.65 12.47
N ASP A 297 1.50 -1.14 12.40
CA ASP A 297 1.83 -2.53 12.75
C ASP A 297 2.28 -2.62 14.21
N MET A 298 2.11 -1.51 14.95
CA MET A 298 2.47 -1.34 16.35
C MET A 298 3.98 -1.42 16.61
N ASP A 299 4.77 -1.04 15.60
CA ASP A 299 6.22 -0.88 15.72
C ASP A 299 6.60 0.60 15.91
N TRP A 300 7.73 0.86 16.55
CA TRP A 300 8.28 2.22 16.64
C TRP A 300 8.96 2.61 15.31
N ALA A 301 8.39 3.58 14.61
CA ALA A 301 8.88 4.13 13.35
C ALA A 301 9.51 5.52 13.54
N SER A 302 10.59 5.78 12.80
CA SER A 302 11.27 7.08 12.78
C SER A 302 10.63 8.10 11.85
N GLU A 303 9.81 7.66 10.90
CA GLU A 303 9.18 8.51 9.89
C GLU A 303 7.77 8.91 10.35
N THR A 304 7.48 10.21 10.35
CA THR A 304 6.20 10.72 10.86
C THR A 304 5.00 10.30 10.03
N ASP A 305 5.23 10.00 8.74
CA ASP A 305 4.17 9.63 7.80
C ASP A 305 3.69 8.19 8.00
N ASP A 306 4.47 7.38 8.74
CA ASP A 306 4.11 6.00 9.09
C ASP A 306 3.37 5.90 10.43
N CYS A 307 3.36 6.97 11.24
CA CYS A 307 2.74 6.95 12.56
C CYS A 307 1.24 6.63 12.46
N ILE A 308 0.75 5.70 13.30
CA ILE A 308 -0.69 5.52 13.47
C ILE A 308 -1.29 6.77 14.12
N VAL A 309 -2.45 7.18 13.63
CA VAL A 309 -3.29 8.18 14.29
C VAL A 309 -4.26 7.42 15.20
N LEU A 310 -4.22 7.75 16.49
CA LEU A 310 -5.13 7.21 17.49
C LEU A 310 -6.08 8.30 17.97
N ARG A 311 -7.29 7.91 18.32
CA ARG A 311 -8.28 8.77 18.96
C ARG A 311 -8.39 8.40 20.43
N PHE A 312 -8.24 9.39 21.30
CA PHE A 312 -8.56 9.19 22.71
C PHE A 312 -10.08 9.29 22.92
N GLN A 313 -10.66 8.24 23.49
CA GLN A 313 -12.05 8.19 23.88
C GLN A 313 -12.10 8.16 25.40
N ALA A 314 -12.56 9.27 26.00
CA ALA A 314 -12.72 9.34 27.44
C ALA A 314 -13.68 8.24 27.90
N ALA A 315 -13.35 7.59 29.02
CA ALA A 315 -14.23 6.63 29.63
C ALA A 315 -15.57 7.33 29.91
N SER A 316 -16.65 6.86 29.29
CA SER A 316 -17.97 7.28 29.71
C SER A 316 -18.15 6.86 31.17
N ALA A 317 -19.00 7.55 31.94
CA ALA A 317 -19.32 7.22 33.33
C ALA A 317 -20.05 5.86 33.50
N SER A 318 -19.81 4.91 32.58
CA SER A 318 -20.27 3.54 32.59
C SER A 318 -19.84 2.83 33.88
N ALA A 319 -20.82 2.19 34.51
CA ALA A 319 -20.75 1.59 35.84
C ALA A 319 -19.84 0.35 35.97
N SER A 320 -19.08 -0.02 34.92
CA SER A 320 -18.20 -1.19 34.91
C SER A 320 -16.70 -0.86 35.00
N ALA A 321 -16.35 0.36 35.43
CA ALA A 321 -14.95 0.71 35.65
C ALA A 321 -14.36 -0.01 36.88
N PRO A 322 -13.23 -0.75 36.75
CA PRO A 322 -12.51 -1.25 37.91
C PRO A 322 -12.17 -0.10 38.87
N ILE A 323 -12.36 -0.39 40.15
CA ILE A 323 -12.18 0.52 41.28
C ILE A 323 -10.77 1.14 41.19
N GLY A 324 -10.69 2.45 40.98
CA GLY A 324 -9.43 3.21 40.83
C GLY A 324 -9.19 3.82 39.44
N SER A 325 -9.98 3.45 38.41
CA SER A 325 -9.81 3.92 37.02
C SER A 325 -10.94 4.84 36.51
N SER A 326 -11.63 5.51 37.41
CA SER A 326 -12.82 6.33 37.14
C SER A 326 -12.60 7.82 37.42
N GLY A 327 -11.40 8.32 37.13
CA GLY A 327 -11.04 9.73 37.27
C GLY A 327 -11.10 10.50 35.94
N PRO A 328 -11.14 11.84 35.97
CA PRO A 328 -10.94 12.65 34.78
C PRO A 328 -9.62 12.28 34.10
N GLY A 329 -9.63 12.21 32.77
CA GLY A 329 -8.45 11.86 31.96
C GLY A 329 -8.27 10.37 31.68
N TRP A 330 -9.06 9.47 32.25
CA TRP A 330 -9.03 8.04 31.89
C TRP A 330 -9.88 7.73 30.64
N GLY A 331 -9.40 6.83 29.80
CA GLY A 331 -10.07 6.43 28.56
C GLY A 331 -9.34 5.33 27.81
N ASP A 332 -9.77 5.07 26.58
CA ASP A 332 -9.16 4.14 25.64
C ASP A 332 -8.63 4.87 24.41
N LEU A 333 -7.52 4.39 23.87
CA LEU A 333 -7.00 4.85 22.58
C LEU A 333 -7.53 3.93 21.48
N ARG A 334 -8.23 4.49 20.50
CA ARG A 334 -8.81 3.74 19.38
C ARG A 334 -8.09 4.03 18.09
N SER A 335 -7.96 3.01 17.24
CA SER A 335 -7.48 3.20 15.88
C SER A 335 -8.45 4.10 15.10
N THR A 336 -7.93 5.13 14.42
CA THR A 336 -8.76 5.90 13.47
C THR A 336 -8.98 5.14 12.16
N LEU A 337 -8.27 4.03 11.95
CA LEU A 337 -8.42 3.15 10.78
C LEU A 337 -9.52 2.12 11.02
N GLU A 338 -9.71 1.68 12.26
CA GLU A 338 -10.72 0.68 12.61
C GLU A 338 -11.24 0.94 14.02
N ALA A 339 -12.42 1.57 14.12
CA ALA A 339 -12.95 2.10 15.38
C ALA A 339 -13.30 1.02 16.44
N SER A 340 -13.37 -0.26 16.04
CA SER A 340 -13.54 -1.41 16.93
C SER A 340 -12.23 -1.83 17.61
N LEU A 341 -11.07 -1.38 17.10
CA LEU A 341 -9.77 -1.73 17.66
C LEU A 341 -9.28 -0.66 18.63
N CYS A 342 -8.90 -1.12 19.80
CA CYS A 342 -8.26 -0.34 20.85
C CYS A 342 -6.77 -0.67 20.89
N LEU A 343 -5.96 0.33 21.24
CA LEU A 343 -4.58 0.13 21.61
C LEU A 343 -4.52 -0.66 22.91
N ASP A 344 -3.70 -1.69 22.90
CA ASP A 344 -3.57 -2.66 23.96
C ASP A 344 -2.09 -2.87 24.27
N ARG A 345 -1.73 -2.82 25.55
CA ARG A 345 -0.39 -3.20 26.00
C ARG A 345 -0.31 -4.71 26.11
N TRP A 346 0.71 -5.32 25.51
CA TRP A 346 0.90 -6.75 25.67
C TRP A 346 1.29 -7.09 27.12
N ASN A 347 0.86 -8.26 27.58
CA ASN A 347 1.18 -8.77 28.90
C ASN A 347 2.48 -9.61 28.85
N ASP A 348 3.55 -9.03 28.31
CA ASP A 348 4.85 -9.68 28.05
C ASP A 348 6.01 -9.06 28.86
N GLU A 349 5.70 -8.28 29.91
CA GLU A 349 6.64 -7.52 30.74
C GLU A 349 7.44 -6.43 30.01
N ASP A 350 7.30 -6.29 28.69
CA ASP A 350 7.93 -5.24 27.91
C ASP A 350 7.00 -4.01 27.80
N PRO A 351 7.35 -2.87 28.43
CA PRO A 351 6.52 -1.66 28.40
C PRO A 351 6.46 -1.01 27.00
N THR A 352 7.22 -1.54 26.03
CA THR A 352 7.32 -1.00 24.67
C THR A 352 6.57 -1.83 23.63
N THR A 353 5.98 -2.97 24.02
CA THR A 353 5.19 -3.81 23.12
C THR A 353 3.71 -3.40 23.16
N TRP A 354 3.19 -2.98 22.02
CA TRP A 354 1.81 -2.55 21.84
C TRP A 354 1.10 -3.37 20.75
N GLY A 355 -0.22 -3.42 20.82
CA GLY A 355 -1.10 -4.16 19.92
C GLY A 355 -2.35 -3.37 19.60
N LEU A 356 -3.01 -3.69 18.49
CA LEU A 356 -4.42 -3.34 18.28
C LEU A 356 -5.25 -4.61 18.47
N THR A 357 -6.21 -4.56 19.40
CA THR A 357 -7.11 -5.67 19.70
C THR A 357 -8.53 -5.14 19.82
N ASP A 358 -9.53 -6.03 19.86
CA ASP A 358 -10.91 -5.62 20.12
C ASP A 358 -11.00 -4.87 21.46
N CYS A 359 -11.74 -3.76 21.48
CA CYS A 359 -11.94 -2.98 22.69
C CYS A 359 -12.67 -3.80 23.78
N HIS A 360 -11.96 -4.20 24.82
CA HIS A 360 -12.46 -4.96 25.96
C HIS A 360 -12.40 -4.19 27.29
N GLY A 361 -11.77 -3.00 27.31
CA GLY A 361 -11.77 -2.09 28.46
C GLY A 361 -10.98 -2.61 29.67
N GLY A 362 -10.05 -3.55 29.43
CA GLY A 362 -9.14 -4.09 30.44
C GLY A 362 -8.10 -3.06 30.90
N VAL A 363 -7.38 -3.38 31.98
CA VAL A 363 -6.38 -2.47 32.57
C VAL A 363 -5.25 -2.09 31.61
N ASN A 364 -4.96 -2.95 30.64
CA ASN A 364 -3.98 -2.77 29.57
C ASN A 364 -4.48 -1.95 28.36
N GLN A 365 -5.78 -1.63 28.30
CA GLN A 365 -6.38 -0.72 27.30
C GLN A 365 -6.84 0.62 27.92
N ARG A 366 -6.86 0.70 29.25
CA ARG A 366 -7.23 1.92 29.99
C ARG A 366 -6.01 2.76 30.22
N LEU A 367 -6.03 3.95 29.65
CA LEU A 367 -4.93 4.89 29.67
C LEU A 367 -5.39 6.23 30.23
N GLN A 368 -4.54 6.84 31.04
CA GLN A 368 -4.72 8.18 31.56
C GLN A 368 -3.99 9.18 30.68
N LEU A 369 -4.73 10.08 30.07
CA LEU A 369 -4.21 11.22 29.32
C LEU A 369 -3.77 12.32 30.29
N GLN A 370 -2.46 12.53 30.40
CA GLN A 370 -1.86 13.59 31.21
C GLN A 370 -1.47 14.75 30.28
N ALA A 371 -2.45 15.60 29.96
CA ALA A 371 -2.32 16.60 28.89
C ALA A 371 -1.24 17.65 29.16
N GLU A 372 -1.05 18.05 30.41
CA GLU A 372 -0.05 19.03 30.83
C GLU A 372 1.38 18.52 30.65
N GLU A 373 1.59 17.20 30.78
CA GLU A 373 2.89 16.55 30.63
C GLU A 373 3.16 16.06 29.20
N GLY A 374 2.14 16.06 28.34
CA GLY A 374 2.23 15.46 27.00
C GLY A 374 2.46 13.94 27.05
N ARG A 375 1.89 13.26 28.05
CA ARG A 375 2.06 11.82 28.28
C ARG A 375 0.73 11.08 28.40
N ILE A 376 0.79 9.79 28.12
CA ILE A 376 -0.29 8.84 28.32
C ILE A 376 0.27 7.68 29.14
N CYS A 377 -0.38 7.38 30.26
CA CYS A 377 0.10 6.39 31.23
C CYS A 377 -0.96 5.31 31.45
N ASP A 378 -0.56 4.08 31.75
CA ASP A 378 -1.48 3.03 32.19
C ASP A 378 -1.66 3.01 33.71
N SER A 379 -2.41 2.03 34.24
CA SER A 379 -2.65 1.86 35.67
C SER A 379 -1.42 1.52 36.51
N THR A 380 -0.29 1.20 35.87
CA THR A 380 1.00 0.90 36.53
C THR A 380 2.00 2.06 36.44
N ASP A 381 1.52 3.25 36.04
CA ASP A 381 2.33 4.46 35.86
C ASP A 381 3.45 4.32 34.80
N GLN A 382 3.26 3.40 33.86
CA GLN A 382 4.12 3.30 32.69
C GLN A 382 3.59 4.23 31.60
N CYS A 383 4.42 5.20 31.20
CA CYS A 383 4.01 6.30 30.34
C CYS A 383 4.71 6.29 28.98
N VAL A 384 3.97 6.67 27.94
CA VAL A 384 4.48 7.02 26.62
C VAL A 384 4.24 8.51 26.35
N GLY A 385 5.09 9.13 25.54
CA GLY A 385 4.83 10.50 25.08
C GLY A 385 3.70 10.49 24.05
N TYR A 386 3.06 11.63 23.82
CA TYR A 386 2.18 11.78 22.67
C TYR A 386 2.32 13.13 22.00
N ARG A 387 1.91 13.20 20.73
CA ARG A 387 1.81 14.44 19.97
C ARG A 387 0.42 14.56 19.37
N SER A 388 -0.29 15.64 19.71
CA SER A 388 -1.61 15.94 19.13
C SER A 388 -1.51 16.12 17.61
N VAL A 389 -2.49 15.58 16.89
CA VAL A 389 -2.68 15.78 15.45
C VAL A 389 -3.67 16.92 15.28
N ALA A 390 -3.24 17.99 14.59
CA ALA A 390 -4.11 19.13 14.36
C ALA A 390 -5.37 18.71 13.57
N PRO A 391 -6.55 19.27 13.88
CA PRO A 391 -7.76 19.02 13.11
C PRO A 391 -7.52 19.30 11.61
N GLY A 392 -7.86 18.35 10.74
CA GLY A 392 -7.62 18.47 9.29
C GLY A 392 -6.19 18.20 8.82
N LYS A 393 -5.22 17.97 9.72
CA LYS A 393 -3.92 17.33 9.38
C LYS A 393 -3.95 15.82 9.49
N VAL A 394 -4.95 15.27 10.18
CA VAL A 394 -5.37 13.90 9.95
C VAL A 394 -5.66 13.84 8.47
N PRO A 395 -4.99 12.97 7.69
CA PRO A 395 -5.31 12.80 6.29
C PRO A 395 -6.84 12.70 6.21
N ARG A 396 -7.52 13.72 5.68
CA ARG A 396 -8.95 13.68 5.38
C ARG A 396 -9.02 13.18 3.96
N GLY A 397 -9.92 12.25 3.70
CA GLY A 397 -9.99 11.62 2.39
C GLY A 397 -10.08 12.67 1.27
N SER A 398 -9.06 12.70 0.40
CA SER A 398 -8.98 13.58 -0.77
C SER A 398 -8.61 12.78 -2.01
#